data_AF-A0A427B3U1-F1
#
_entry.id   AF-A0A427B3U1-F1
#
_cell.length_a   1.000
_cell.length_b   1.000
_cell.length_c   1.000
_cell.angle_alpha   90.00
_cell.angle_beta   90.00
_cell.angle_gamma   90.00
#
_symmetry.space_group_name_H-M   'P 1'
#
loop_
_entity.id
_entity.type
_entity.pdbx_description
1 polymer ?
#
loop_
_entity_poly.entity_id
_entity_poly.type
_entity_poly.pdbx_seq_one_letter_code
_entity_poly.pdbx_strand_id
1 'polypeptide(L)' 'RIRPIAKGDLVLRRAEISDPGHTRGKLAPRWEGSYNVTQVVQDGTYTLSTTKGKTLPRT' A
#
# COMPACT_ATOMS: atom_id res chain seq x y z
N ARG A 1 2.26 20.91 7.38
CA ARG A 1 3.22 20.00 8.04
C ARG A 1 2.95 18.61 7.48
N ILE A 2 3.94 17.94 6.88
CA ILE A 2 3.74 16.57 6.37
C ILE A 2 3.52 15.67 7.58
N ARG A 3 2.44 14.89 7.57
CA ARG A 3 2.15 13.90 8.62
C ARG A 3 2.92 12.61 8.28
N PRO A 4 3.82 12.12 9.15
CA PRO A 4 4.44 10.81 8.97
C PRO A 4 3.36 9.73 8.96
N ILE A 5 3.54 8.71 8.12
CA ILE A 5 2.67 7.54 8.12
C ILE A 5 2.98 6.72 9.36
N ALA A 6 1.94 6.37 10.12
CA ALA A 6 2.05 5.61 11.35
C ALA A 6 1.16 4.36 11.32
N LYS A 7 1.39 3.47 12.28
CA LYS A 7 0.50 2.33 12.53
C LYS A 7 -0.94 2.80 12.72
N GLY A 8 -1.88 2.13 12.08
CA GLY A 8 -3.31 2.45 12.10
C GLY A 8 -3.76 3.41 10.99
N ASP A 9 -2.82 4.01 10.23
CA ASP A 9 -3.19 4.83 9.09
C ASP A 9 -3.73 3.99 7.93
N LEU A 10 -4.73 4.55 7.24
CA LEU A 10 -5.20 4.07 5.96
C LEU A 10 -4.39 4.71 4.84
N VAL A 11 -3.83 3.87 3.96
CA VAL A 11 -2.98 4.29 2.85
C VAL A 11 -3.36 3.57 1.55
N LEU A 12 -3.06 4.20 0.41
CA LEU A 12 -3.16 3.57 -0.90
C LEU A 12 -1.80 2.93 -1.26
N ARG A 13 -1.82 1.76 -1.90
CA ARG A 13 -0.60 1.11 -2.42
C ARG A 13 -0.38 1.54 -3.86
N ARG A 14 0.87 1.67 -4.29
CA ARG A 14 1.16 1.88 -5.70
C ARG A 14 0.79 0.64 -6.51
N ALA A 15 0.00 0.82 -7.57
CA ALA A 15 -0.52 -0.24 -8.42
C ALA A 15 0.57 -1.14 -9.03
N GLU A 16 1.68 -0.52 -9.43
CA GLU A 16 2.85 -1.17 -10.03
C GLU A 16 3.43 -2.30 -9.17
N ILE A 17 3.26 -2.22 -7.84
CA ILE A 17 3.77 -3.25 -6.92
C ILE A 17 2.91 -4.53 -6.98
N SER A 18 1.62 -4.40 -7.27
CA SER A 18 0.71 -5.55 -7.40
C SER A 18 0.52 -6.01 -8.84
N ASP A 19 0.82 -5.15 -9.82
CA ASP A 19 0.78 -5.44 -11.26
C ASP A 19 2.13 -5.12 -11.92
N PRO A 20 3.19 -5.91 -11.64
CA PRO A 20 4.52 -5.68 -12.21
C PRO A 20 4.57 -5.87 -13.72
N GLY A 21 3.59 -6.58 -14.31
CA GLY A 21 3.47 -6.75 -15.75
C GLY A 21 2.89 -5.53 -16.48
N HIS A 22 2.51 -4.47 -15.75
CA HIS A 22 1.83 -3.30 -16.30
C HIS A 22 0.65 -3.68 -17.19
N THR A 23 -0.12 -4.68 -16.76
CA THR A 23 -1.29 -5.15 -17.50
C THR A 23 -2.42 -4.14 -17.49
N ARG A 24 -2.41 -3.21 -16.51
CA ARG A 24 -3.25 -2.02 -16.49
C ARG A 24 -2.94 -1.10 -17.67
N GLY A 25 -3.93 -0.96 -18.55
CA GLY A 25 -3.86 -0.10 -19.73
C GLY A 25 -3.75 1.40 -19.43
N LYS A 26 -3.71 2.19 -20.50
CA LYS A 26 -3.63 3.66 -20.44
C LYS A 26 -4.79 4.23 -19.60
N LEU A 27 -4.49 5.27 -18.81
CA LEU A 27 -5.43 5.93 -17.88
C LEU A 27 -5.90 5.08 -16.68
N ALA A 28 -5.30 3.91 -16.45
CA ALA A 28 -5.56 3.18 -15.22
C ALA A 28 -5.03 3.94 -13.98
N PRO A 29 -5.67 3.77 -12.80
CA PRO A 29 -5.21 4.39 -11.56
C PRO A 29 -3.79 3.96 -11.18
N ARG A 30 -2.95 4.93 -10.82
CA ARG A 30 -1.57 4.70 -10.32
C ARG A 30 -1.53 4.12 -8.91
N TRP A 31 -2.62 4.28 -8.17
CA TRP A 31 -2.79 3.85 -6.80
C TRP A 31 -3.95 2.87 -6.72
N GLU A 32 -3.85 1.91 -5.82
CA GLU A 32 -4.86 0.90 -5.59
C GLU A 32 -5.14 0.72 -4.11
N GLY A 33 -6.37 0.26 -3.86
CA GLY A 33 -6.80 -0.31 -2.59
C GLY A 33 -6.72 0.64 -1.40
N SER A 34 -7.43 0.29 -0.34
CA SER A 34 -7.26 0.91 0.97
C SER A 34 -6.61 -0.12 1.87
N TYR A 35 -5.43 0.20 2.40
CA TYR A 35 -4.67 -0.70 3.26
C TYR A 35 -4.43 -0.05 4.62
N ASN A 36 -4.46 -0.87 5.66
CA ASN A 36 -4.09 -0.45 7.01
C ASN A 36 -2.61 -0.70 7.24
N VAL A 37 -1.91 0.30 7.77
CA VAL A 37 -0.54 0.12 8.25
C VAL A 37 -0.56 -0.64 9.56
N THR A 38 -0.08 -1.89 9.56
CA THR A 38 0.00 -2.71 10.77
C THR A 38 1.30 -2.53 11.52
N GLN A 39 2.38 -2.16 10.81
CA GLN A 39 3.70 -1.91 11.37
C GLN A 39 4.51 -0.96 10.49
N VAL A 40 5.23 -0.03 11.10
CA VAL A 40 6.31 0.72 10.46
C VAL A 40 7.60 -0.07 10.67
N VAL A 41 8.21 -0.54 9.59
CA VAL A 41 9.45 -1.36 9.68
C VAL A 41 10.67 -0.44 9.71
N GLN A 42 10.68 0.54 8.81
CA GLN A 42 11.64 1.62 8.69
C GLN A 42 10.99 2.74 7.89
N ASP A 43 11.61 3.91 7.84
CA ASP A 43 11.09 5.03 7.06
C ASP A 43 10.87 4.61 5.59
N GLY A 44 9.62 4.74 5.13
CA GLY A 44 9.21 4.35 3.78
C GLY A 44 8.89 2.86 3.57
N THR A 45 9.08 2.00 4.58
CA THR A 45 8.72 0.57 4.51
C THR A 45 7.69 0.20 5.57
N TYR A 46 6.53 -0.28 5.11
CA TYR A 46 5.38 -0.55 5.97
C TYR A 46 4.84 -1.95 5.73
N THR A 47 4.42 -2.63 6.80
CA THR A 47 3.60 -3.83 6.70
C THR A 47 2.15 -3.37 6.54
N LEU A 48 1.47 -3.90 5.53
CA LEU A 48 0.11 -3.52 5.16
C LEU A 48 -0.85 -4.70 5.38
N SER A 49 -2.08 -4.41 5.76
CA SER A 49 -3.19 -5.36 5.71
C SER A 49 -4.36 -4.81 4.91
N THR A 50 -5.13 -5.71 4.32
CA THR A 50 -6.40 -5.35 3.67
C THR A 50 -7.41 -4.87 4.72
N THR A 51 -8.46 -4.19 4.27
CA THR A 51 -9.60 -3.83 5.14
C THR A 51 -10.27 -5.02 5.81
N LYS A 52 -10.06 -6.24 5.27
CA LYS A 52 -10.53 -7.51 5.85
C LYS A 52 -9.54 -8.14 6.84
N GLY A 53 -8.46 -7.44 7.20
CA GLY A 53 -7.47 -7.89 8.19
C GLY A 53 -6.41 -8.84 7.65
N LYS A 54 -6.38 -9.14 6.34
CA LYS A 54 -5.35 -10.01 5.76
C LYS A 54 -4.06 -9.24 5.52
N THR A 55 -2.97 -9.63 6.16
CA THR A 55 -1.63 -9.06 5.93
C THR A 55 -1.15 -9.37 4.52
N LEU A 56 -0.58 -8.36 3.85
CA LEU A 56 0.05 -8.52 2.54
C LEU A 56 1.42 -9.18 2.67
N PRO A 57 1.80 -10.07 1.74
CA PRO A 57 3.15 -10.58 1.69
C PRO A 57 4.12 -9.43 1.39
N ARG A 58 5.35 -9.54 1.91
CA ARG A 58 6.44 -8.65 1.54
C ARG A 58 6.85 -9.01 0.11
N THR A 59 6.78 -8.04 -0.79
CA THR A 59 7.23 -8.13 -2.19
C THR A 59 8.54 -7.38 -2.33
#